data_AF-S4P3P7-F1
#
_entry.id   AF-S4P3P7-F1
#
_cell.length_a   1.000
_cell.length_b   1.000
_cell.length_c   1.000
_cell.angle_alpha   90.00
_cell.angle_beta   90.00
_cell.angle_gamma   90.00
#
_symmetry.space_group_name_H-M   'P 1'
#
loop_
_entity.id
_entity.type
_entity.pdbx_description
1 polymer ?
#
loop_
_entity_poly.entity_id
_entity_poly.type
_entity_poly.pdbx_seq_one_letter_code
_entity_poly.pdbx_strand_id
1 'polypeptide(L)'
;MEMLVGPDWREFFDVVIVNANKPKFFTEVSRPIRVFDKTANTHIWEKVTSLEKGTIYYEGTVKQLQDLTGWSGHQVLYFGDHPYSDLADVTLEHGWRTGAIINELTHEINTLNTPSFKENANWLQMLTQLIEDHQDYKEPEAMEVISDWMAERDYLRKSTKAVFNKQFGSVFRTYHNPTYFSRRLFRFADIYTSNIRNLLNYSVTHTFYPRRGVMP
;
A
#
# COMPACT_ATOMS: atom_id res chain seq x y z
N MET A 1 4.61 22.02 0.75
CA MET A 1 3.29 22.18 1.39
C MET A 1 2.61 23.47 0.99
N GLU A 2 3.27 24.62 1.07
CA GLU A 2 2.69 25.90 0.66
C GLU A 2 2.14 25.90 -0.78
N MET A 3 2.90 25.36 -1.73
CA MET A 3 2.44 25.17 -3.12
C MET A 3 1.25 24.21 -3.29
N LEU A 4 0.99 23.33 -2.32
CA LEU A 4 -0.03 22.28 -2.42
C LEU A 4 -1.35 22.66 -1.74
N VAL A 5 -1.27 23.37 -0.60
CA VAL A 5 -2.42 23.65 0.26
C VAL A 5 -2.53 25.13 0.67
N GLY A 6 -1.61 25.99 0.24
CA GLY A 6 -1.56 27.40 0.59
C GLY A 6 -0.66 27.73 1.80
N PRO A 7 -0.50 29.03 2.12
CA PRO A 7 0.42 29.51 3.16
C PRO A 7 0.08 28.98 4.56
N ASP A 8 -1.21 28.78 4.85
CA ASP A 8 -1.74 28.39 6.16
C ASP A 8 -1.82 26.87 6.34
N TRP A 9 -1.11 26.09 5.52
CA TRP A 9 -1.16 24.62 5.55
C TRP A 9 -0.89 24.01 6.94
N ARG A 10 -0.20 24.74 7.82
CA ARG A 10 0.13 24.29 9.18
C ARG A 10 -1.11 24.18 10.07
N GLU A 11 -2.19 24.89 9.77
CA GLU A 11 -3.43 24.83 10.54
C GLU A 11 -4.13 23.48 10.43
N PHE A 12 -3.86 22.74 9.34
CA PHE A 12 -4.37 21.38 9.14
C PHE A 12 -3.66 20.31 9.98
N PHE A 13 -2.57 20.65 10.67
CA PHE A 13 -1.76 19.71 11.45
C PHE A 13 -1.62 20.18 12.89
N ASP A 14 -1.96 19.31 13.84
CA ASP A 14 -1.75 19.63 15.27
C ASP A 14 -0.28 19.48 15.66
N VAL A 15 0.45 18.57 14.98
CA VAL A 15 1.89 18.35 15.18
C VAL A 15 2.57 18.20 13.82
N VAL A 16 3.68 18.92 13.62
CA VAL A 16 4.53 18.81 12.43
C VAL A 16 5.94 18.40 12.85
N ILE A 17 6.35 17.18 12.50
CA ILE A 17 7.72 16.70 12.69
C ILE A 17 8.37 16.53 11.31
N VAL A 18 9.50 17.18 11.10
CA VAL A 18 10.30 17.08 9.88
C VAL A 18 11.62 16.37 10.16
N ASN A 19 12.23 15.82 9.12
CA ASN A 19 13.46 15.02 9.24
C ASN A 19 13.37 13.94 10.35
N ALA A 20 12.23 13.26 10.46
CA ALA A 20 12.01 12.21 11.45
C ALA A 20 13.04 11.07 11.36
N ASN A 21 13.78 10.98 10.25
CA ASN A 21 14.83 9.99 10.03
C ASN A 21 14.29 8.54 10.07
N LYS A 22 13.16 8.29 9.39
CA LYS A 22 12.60 6.94 9.23
C LYS A 22 13.65 6.00 8.59
N PRO A 23 13.80 4.75 9.06
CA PRO A 23 12.99 4.06 10.07
C PRO A 23 13.41 4.32 11.53
N LYS A 24 14.49 5.09 11.78
CA LYS A 24 15.01 5.35 13.13
C LYS A 24 14.04 6.05 14.05
N PHE A 25 13.11 6.83 13.49
CA PHE A 25 11.99 7.38 14.25
C PHE A 25 11.21 6.32 15.04
N PHE A 26 11.05 5.13 14.46
CA PHE A 26 10.29 4.02 15.04
C PHE A 26 11.16 3.14 15.92
N THR A 27 12.44 2.96 15.58
CA THR A 27 13.32 1.98 16.23
C THR A 27 14.25 2.57 17.29
N GLU A 28 14.65 3.85 17.20
CA GLU A 28 15.48 4.51 18.22
C GLU A 28 14.62 4.99 19.40
N VAL A 29 15.24 5.08 20.58
CA VAL A 29 14.56 5.47 21.84
C VAL A 29 15.06 6.82 22.38
N SER A 30 16.31 7.19 22.09
CA SER A 30 17.00 8.29 22.76
C SER A 30 17.12 9.57 21.94
N ARG A 31 16.75 9.57 20.65
CA ARG A 31 16.88 10.75 19.79
C ARG A 31 15.86 11.81 20.22
N PRO A 32 16.28 13.02 20.63
CA PRO A 32 15.35 14.02 21.16
C PRO A 32 14.57 14.73 20.06
N ILE A 33 13.30 15.03 20.31
CA ILE A 33 12.54 16.02 19.54
C ILE A 33 13.12 17.41 19.83
N ARG A 34 13.34 18.21 18.79
CA ARG A 34 13.82 19.60 18.90
C ARG A 34 12.88 20.56 18.19
N VAL A 35 12.82 21.82 18.63
CA VAL A 35 12.11 22.89 17.92
C VAL A 35 13.02 23.51 16.87
N PHE A 36 12.47 23.77 15.69
CA PHE A 36 13.14 24.55 14.66
C PHE A 36 12.73 26.01 14.72
N ASP A 37 13.69 26.88 15.01
CA ASP A 37 13.49 28.32 14.96
C ASP A 37 13.67 28.82 13.53
N LYS A 38 12.57 29.27 12.93
CA LYS A 38 12.56 29.86 11.59
C LYS A 38 13.32 31.19 11.51
N THR A 39 13.36 31.94 12.60
CA THR A 39 13.93 33.29 12.63
C THR A 39 15.44 33.22 12.65
N ALA A 40 15.99 32.35 13.51
CA ALA A 40 17.42 32.10 13.60
C ALA A 40 17.92 31.05 12.58
N ASN A 41 17.00 30.36 11.88
CA ASN A 41 17.30 29.21 11.01
C ASN A 41 18.15 28.14 11.72
N THR A 42 17.88 27.90 13.00
CA THR A 42 18.65 26.99 13.87
C THR A 42 17.74 26.13 14.73
N HIS A 43 18.32 25.11 15.36
CA HIS A 43 17.63 24.24 16.29
C HIS A 43 17.69 24.84 17.69
N ILE A 44 16.55 24.89 18.37
CA ILE A 44 16.52 25.17 19.80
C ILE A 44 16.92 23.87 20.51
N TRP A 45 17.94 23.97 21.36
CA TRP A 45 18.52 22.83 22.07
C TRP A 45 17.75 22.46 23.34
N GLU A 46 16.80 23.31 23.76
CA GLU A 46 15.95 23.03 24.90
C GLU A 46 15.08 21.80 24.67
N LYS A 47 14.89 21.04 25.74
CA LYS A 47 14.07 19.83 25.71
C LYS A 47 12.61 20.22 25.46
N VAL A 48 12.02 19.61 24.44
CA VAL A 48 10.58 19.74 24.18
C VAL A 48 9.80 18.98 25.26
N THR A 49 8.95 19.70 25.98
CA THR A 49 8.07 19.16 27.04
C THR A 49 6.61 19.12 26.65
N SER A 50 6.21 19.89 25.63
CA SER A 50 4.86 19.93 25.05
C SER A 50 4.93 20.16 23.54
N LEU A 51 3.92 19.67 22.83
CA LEU A 51 3.75 19.90 21.41
C LEU A 51 2.70 20.98 21.17
N GLU A 52 3.07 22.04 20.46
CA GLU A 52 2.23 23.20 20.17
C GLU A 52 1.93 23.29 18.69
N LYS A 53 0.67 23.62 18.38
CA LYS A 53 0.20 23.78 17.01
C LYS A 53 0.89 24.95 16.32
N GLY A 54 1.29 24.77 15.06
CA GLY A 54 2.01 25.76 14.27
C GLY A 54 3.54 25.72 14.44
N THR A 55 4.04 25.03 15.47
CA THR A 55 5.47 24.79 15.70
C THR A 55 5.99 23.65 14.83
N ILE A 56 7.20 23.80 14.31
CA ILE A 56 7.89 22.77 13.52
C ILE A 56 8.92 22.09 14.42
N TYR A 57 8.76 20.78 14.54
CA TYR A 57 9.65 19.92 15.30
C TYR A 57 10.58 19.15 14.36
N TYR A 58 11.77 18.79 14.84
CA TYR A 58 12.76 18.02 14.11
C TYR A 58 13.10 16.72 14.85
N GLU A 59 13.33 15.67 14.06
CA GLU A 59 13.76 14.34 14.52
C GLU A 59 12.82 13.76 15.60
N GLY A 60 13.36 13.19 16.66
CA GLY A 60 12.60 12.52 17.71
C GLY A 60 12.43 11.03 17.52
N THR A 61 11.53 10.47 18.34
CA THR A 61 11.16 9.06 18.34
C THR A 61 9.66 8.93 18.54
N VAL A 62 9.07 7.83 18.07
CA VAL A 62 7.67 7.52 18.34
C VAL A 62 7.40 7.48 19.83
N LYS A 63 8.30 6.90 20.63
CA LYS A 63 8.14 6.85 22.08
C LYS A 63 7.93 8.25 22.68
N GLN A 64 8.77 9.23 22.32
CA GLN A 64 8.60 10.60 22.79
C GLN A 64 7.29 11.22 22.30
N LEU A 65 6.90 10.95 21.05
CA LEU A 65 5.61 11.42 20.55
C LEU A 65 4.45 10.83 21.36
N GLN A 66 4.49 9.53 21.67
CA GLN A 66 3.49 8.85 22.50
C GLN A 66 3.47 9.42 23.92
N ASP A 67 4.64 9.64 24.54
CA ASP A 67 4.75 10.21 25.88
C ASP A 67 4.18 11.65 25.95
N LEU A 68 4.35 12.45 24.88
CA LEU A 68 3.88 13.84 24.81
C LEU A 68 2.39 13.97 24.44
N THR A 69 1.85 13.04 23.67
CA THR A 69 0.47 13.13 23.12
C THR A 69 -0.52 12.17 23.75
N GLY A 70 -0.03 11.07 24.36
CA GLY A 70 -0.83 9.94 24.78
C GLY A 70 -1.35 9.05 23.62
N TRP A 71 -1.03 9.37 22.37
CA TRP A 71 -1.49 8.61 21.20
C TRP A 71 -0.82 7.24 21.16
N SER A 72 -1.57 6.15 21.30
CA SER A 72 -0.97 4.82 21.36
C SER A 72 -1.83 3.73 20.73
N GLY A 73 -1.17 2.63 20.31
CA GLY A 73 -1.80 1.44 19.76
C GLY A 73 -2.83 1.73 18.66
N HIS A 74 -4.01 1.12 18.80
CA HIS A 74 -5.08 1.17 17.80
C HIS A 74 -5.76 2.52 17.62
N GLN A 75 -5.45 3.53 18.44
CA GLN A 75 -5.99 4.89 18.28
C GLN A 75 -5.27 5.69 17.19
N VAL A 76 -4.16 5.17 16.68
CA VAL A 76 -3.35 5.82 15.65
C VAL A 76 -3.45 5.03 14.34
N LEU A 77 -3.78 5.73 13.26
CA LEU A 77 -3.71 5.24 11.89
C LEU A 77 -2.60 6.00 11.14
N TYR A 78 -1.49 5.33 10.87
CA TYR A 78 -0.34 5.91 10.19
C TYR A 78 -0.35 5.57 8.70
N PHE A 79 -0.21 6.59 7.84
CA PHE A 79 -0.10 6.40 6.39
C PHE A 79 1.34 6.53 5.90
N GLY A 80 1.74 5.61 5.02
CA GLY A 80 3.02 5.65 4.31
C GLY A 80 2.86 5.20 2.86
N ASP A 81 3.75 5.66 2.00
CA ASP A 81 3.81 5.28 0.58
C ASP A 81 4.74 4.09 0.33
N HIS A 82 5.67 3.83 1.25
CA HIS A 82 6.62 2.73 1.14
C HIS A 82 6.38 1.62 2.19
N PRO A 83 5.75 0.49 1.82
CA PRO A 83 5.44 -0.58 2.77
C PRO A 83 6.65 -1.12 3.56
N TYR A 84 7.86 -1.01 3.00
CA TYR A 84 9.08 -1.56 3.60
C TYR A 84 9.70 -0.67 4.68
N SER A 85 9.83 0.63 4.42
CA SER A 85 10.50 1.56 5.35
C SER A 85 9.55 2.21 6.32
N ASP A 86 8.28 2.30 5.96
CA ASP A 86 7.32 3.14 6.68
C ASP A 86 6.33 2.34 7.52
N LEU A 87 5.98 1.10 7.13
CA LEU A 87 4.85 0.39 7.74
C LEU A 87 5.25 -0.82 8.58
N ALA A 88 6.38 -1.46 8.28
CA ALA A 88 6.78 -2.70 8.95
C ALA A 88 7.02 -2.50 10.45
N ASP A 89 7.88 -1.54 10.82
CA ASP A 89 8.23 -1.26 12.22
C ASP A 89 7.04 -0.67 12.99
N VAL A 90 6.21 0.13 12.32
CA VAL A 90 4.99 0.71 12.88
C VAL A 90 4.00 -0.38 13.33
N THR A 91 3.78 -1.37 12.46
CA THR A 91 2.86 -2.48 12.73
C THR A 91 3.42 -3.43 13.79
N LEU A 92 4.72 -3.77 13.68
CA LEU A 92 5.34 -4.82 14.49
C LEU A 92 5.73 -4.35 15.90
N GLU A 93 6.20 -3.11 16.05
CA GLU A 93 6.77 -2.63 17.32
C GLU A 93 5.82 -1.72 18.11
N HIS A 94 4.96 -0.95 17.43
CA HIS A 94 4.14 0.08 18.08
C HIS A 94 2.64 -0.24 18.12
N GLY A 95 2.21 -1.28 17.41
CA GLY A 95 0.80 -1.71 17.37
C GLY A 95 -0.17 -0.66 16.80
N TRP A 96 0.36 0.32 16.05
CA TRP A 96 -0.44 1.30 15.34
C TRP A 96 -1.12 0.64 14.14
N ARG A 97 -2.31 1.16 13.77
CA ARG A 97 -2.94 0.79 12.51
C ARG A 97 -2.20 1.44 11.37
N THR A 98 -2.15 0.78 10.21
CA THR A 98 -1.36 1.25 9.07
C THR A 98 -2.17 1.32 7.79
N GLY A 99 -1.95 2.40 7.05
CA GLY A 99 -2.48 2.64 5.72
C GLY A 99 -1.36 2.78 4.69
N ALA A 100 -1.48 2.11 3.54
CA ALA A 100 -0.54 2.27 2.44
C ALA A 100 -1.12 3.11 1.30
N ILE A 101 -0.33 4.06 0.78
CA ILE A 101 -0.65 4.82 -0.42
C ILE A 101 0.14 4.27 -1.60
N ILE A 102 -0.52 3.53 -2.50
CA ILE A 102 0.12 2.87 -3.65
C ILE A 102 -0.35 3.50 -4.96
N ASN A 103 0.40 4.46 -5.48
CA ASN A 103 0.00 5.25 -6.66
C ASN A 103 -0.25 4.37 -7.90
N GLU A 104 0.54 3.31 -8.08
CA GLU A 104 0.45 2.35 -9.18
C GLU A 104 -0.88 1.60 -9.22
N LEU A 105 -1.58 1.52 -8.08
CA LEU A 105 -2.86 0.82 -7.96
C LEU A 105 -3.91 1.36 -8.93
N THR A 106 -3.95 2.68 -9.17
CA THR A 106 -4.92 3.27 -10.11
C THR A 106 -4.74 2.72 -11.52
N HIS A 107 -3.50 2.66 -12.00
CA HIS A 107 -3.21 2.14 -13.33
C HIS A 107 -3.58 0.66 -13.44
N GLU A 108 -3.23 -0.14 -12.43
CA GLU A 108 -3.59 -1.56 -12.41
C GLU A 108 -5.10 -1.79 -12.40
N ILE A 109 -5.85 -1.09 -11.54
CA ILE A 109 -7.31 -1.19 -11.50
C ILE A 109 -7.94 -0.80 -12.84
N ASN A 110 -7.45 0.26 -13.48
CA ASN A 110 -7.97 0.70 -14.77
C ASN A 110 -7.72 -0.37 -15.85
N THR A 111 -6.51 -0.94 -15.90
CA THR A 111 -6.18 -2.03 -16.83
C THR A 111 -7.06 -3.27 -16.60
N LEU A 112 -7.22 -3.69 -15.34
CA LEU A 112 -8.09 -4.82 -14.96
C LEU A 112 -9.57 -4.56 -15.29
N ASN A 113 -10.00 -3.30 -15.31
CA ASN A 113 -11.38 -2.94 -15.61
C ASN A 113 -11.70 -2.83 -17.10
N THR A 114 -10.70 -2.90 -17.98
CA THR A 114 -10.94 -2.87 -19.43
C THR A 114 -11.78 -4.08 -19.87
N PRO A 115 -12.75 -3.91 -20.79
CA PRO A 115 -13.60 -5.01 -21.27
C PRO A 115 -12.79 -6.17 -21.84
N SER A 116 -11.78 -5.86 -22.67
CA SER A 116 -10.91 -6.86 -23.29
C SER A 116 -10.14 -7.68 -22.26
N PHE A 117 -9.65 -7.07 -21.18
CA PHE A 117 -8.99 -7.80 -20.10
C PHE A 117 -9.95 -8.75 -19.39
N LYS A 118 -11.16 -8.28 -19.06
CA LYS A 118 -12.19 -9.11 -18.39
C LYS A 118 -12.62 -10.29 -19.25
N GLU A 119 -12.87 -10.05 -20.53
CA GLU A 119 -13.22 -11.09 -21.50
C GLU A 119 -12.10 -12.13 -21.64
N ASN A 120 -10.86 -11.68 -21.86
CA ASN A 120 -9.71 -12.57 -21.97
C ASN A 120 -9.46 -13.36 -20.68
N ALA A 121 -9.61 -12.75 -19.51
CA ALA A 121 -9.42 -13.41 -18.23
C ALA A 121 -10.52 -14.46 -17.95
N ASN A 122 -11.78 -14.13 -18.24
CA ASN A 122 -12.90 -15.06 -18.13
C ASN A 122 -12.74 -16.23 -19.10
N TRP A 123 -12.40 -15.96 -20.36
CA TRP A 123 -12.20 -16.99 -21.37
C TRP A 123 -11.01 -17.89 -21.02
N LEU A 124 -9.91 -17.31 -20.54
CA LEU A 124 -8.76 -18.07 -20.04
C LEU A 124 -9.16 -19.05 -18.90
N GLN A 125 -10.04 -18.62 -17.99
CA GLN A 125 -10.55 -19.48 -16.92
C GLN A 125 -11.44 -20.60 -17.47
N MET A 126 -12.39 -20.28 -18.36
CA MET A 126 -13.25 -21.27 -19.01
C MET A 126 -12.45 -22.31 -19.80
N LEU A 127 -11.48 -21.86 -20.60
CA LEU A 127 -10.62 -22.71 -21.39
C LEU A 127 -9.75 -23.62 -20.51
N THR A 128 -9.27 -23.10 -19.37
CA THR A 128 -8.54 -23.92 -18.39
C THR A 128 -9.44 -25.03 -17.82
N GLN A 129 -10.70 -24.73 -17.48
CA GLN A 129 -11.65 -25.74 -17.00
C GLN A 129 -11.94 -26.80 -18.08
N LEU A 130 -12.18 -26.38 -19.32
CA LEU A 130 -12.43 -27.31 -20.43
C LEU A 130 -11.25 -28.26 -20.66
N ILE A 131 -10.02 -27.74 -20.62
CA ILE A 131 -8.81 -28.56 -20.71
C ILE A 131 -8.73 -29.52 -19.52
N GLU A 132 -8.95 -29.05 -18.29
CA GLU A 132 -8.90 -29.89 -17.09
C GLU A 132 -9.91 -31.05 -17.15
N ASP A 133 -11.12 -30.80 -17.65
CA ASP A 133 -12.20 -31.79 -17.78
C ASP A 133 -11.96 -32.81 -18.92
N HIS A 134 -11.18 -32.44 -19.95
CA HIS A 134 -11.04 -33.22 -21.20
C HIS A 134 -9.62 -33.71 -21.51
N GLN A 135 -8.60 -33.38 -20.70
CA GLN A 135 -7.20 -33.75 -20.96
C GLN A 135 -6.92 -35.27 -21.07
N ASP A 136 -7.81 -36.11 -20.56
CA ASP A 136 -7.63 -37.56 -20.52
C ASP A 136 -8.12 -38.30 -21.78
N TYR A 137 -8.91 -37.65 -22.65
CA TYR A 137 -9.36 -38.24 -23.92
C TYR A 137 -8.17 -38.58 -24.83
N LYS A 138 -8.22 -39.72 -25.52
CA LYS A 138 -7.11 -40.28 -26.33
C LYS A 138 -7.48 -40.49 -27.79
N GLU A 139 -8.66 -40.07 -28.19
CA GLU A 139 -9.10 -40.07 -29.58
C GLU A 139 -8.27 -39.03 -30.36
N PRO A 140 -7.80 -39.33 -31.59
CA PRO A 140 -6.99 -38.41 -32.37
C PRO A 140 -7.64 -37.03 -32.57
N GLU A 141 -8.94 -36.99 -32.84
CA GLU A 141 -9.72 -35.76 -32.98
C GLU A 141 -9.77 -34.95 -31.68
N ALA A 142 -9.92 -35.61 -30.53
CA ALA A 142 -9.93 -34.96 -29.23
C ALA A 142 -8.55 -34.38 -28.89
N MET A 143 -7.48 -35.11 -29.18
CA MET A 143 -6.11 -34.63 -28.95
C MET A 143 -5.78 -33.38 -29.78
N GLU A 144 -6.27 -33.30 -31.02
CA GLU A 144 -6.10 -32.11 -31.88
C GLU A 144 -6.79 -30.88 -31.26
N VAL A 145 -8.05 -31.01 -30.85
CA VAL A 145 -8.80 -29.91 -30.20
C VAL A 145 -8.15 -29.47 -28.88
N ILE A 146 -7.69 -30.42 -28.05
CA ILE A 146 -7.01 -30.11 -26.79
C ILE A 146 -5.70 -29.36 -27.07
N SER A 147 -4.95 -29.76 -28.09
CA SER A 147 -3.73 -29.05 -28.50
C SER A 147 -4.01 -27.60 -28.91
N ASP A 148 -5.07 -27.38 -29.68
CA ASP A 148 -5.50 -26.03 -30.08
C ASP A 148 -5.92 -25.18 -28.87
N TRP A 149 -6.69 -25.76 -27.95
CA TRP A 149 -7.05 -25.09 -26.69
C TRP A 149 -5.82 -24.75 -25.84
N MET A 150 -4.82 -25.63 -25.76
CA MET A 150 -3.57 -25.35 -25.05
C MET A 150 -2.80 -24.20 -25.70
N ALA A 151 -2.75 -24.14 -27.04
CA ALA A 151 -2.10 -23.05 -27.77
C ALA A 151 -2.84 -21.71 -27.57
N GLU A 152 -4.17 -21.71 -27.66
CA GLU A 152 -5.01 -20.54 -27.40
C GLU A 152 -4.86 -20.06 -25.95
N ARG A 153 -4.89 -20.99 -25.00
CA ARG A 153 -4.64 -20.69 -23.58
C ARG A 153 -3.30 -20.00 -23.38
N ASP A 154 -2.24 -20.48 -24.00
CA ASP A 154 -0.92 -19.87 -23.88
C ASP A 154 -0.82 -18.50 -24.57
N TYR A 155 -1.55 -18.28 -25.67
CA TYR A 155 -1.70 -16.97 -26.28
C TYR A 155 -2.39 -15.99 -25.31
N LEU A 156 -3.55 -16.37 -24.76
CA LEU A 156 -4.31 -15.55 -23.80
C LEU A 156 -3.49 -15.22 -22.54
N ARG A 157 -2.71 -16.19 -22.03
CA ARG A 157 -1.80 -15.96 -20.89
C ARG A 157 -0.74 -14.90 -21.18
N LYS A 158 -0.19 -14.89 -22.41
CA LYS A 158 0.82 -13.90 -22.82
C LYS A 158 0.20 -12.52 -23.06
N SER A 159 -0.93 -12.45 -23.76
CA SER A 159 -1.61 -11.17 -24.04
C SER A 159 -2.10 -10.49 -22.75
N THR A 160 -2.67 -11.24 -21.82
CA THR A 160 -3.13 -10.74 -20.50
C THR A 160 -1.97 -10.26 -19.62
N LYS A 161 -0.74 -10.72 -19.85
CA LYS A 161 0.44 -10.21 -19.15
C LYS A 161 1.00 -8.94 -19.81
N ALA A 162 0.94 -8.87 -21.13
CA ALA A 162 1.54 -7.78 -21.92
C ALA A 162 0.85 -6.42 -21.73
N VAL A 163 -0.36 -6.38 -21.15
CA VAL A 163 -1.08 -5.14 -20.83
C VAL A 163 -0.49 -4.38 -19.64
N PHE A 164 0.31 -5.04 -18.81
CA PHE A 164 1.05 -4.40 -17.71
C PHE A 164 2.43 -3.92 -18.20
N ASN A 165 3.27 -3.45 -17.28
CA ASN A 165 4.62 -3.02 -17.61
C ASN A 165 5.37 -4.12 -18.40
N LYS A 166 5.97 -3.77 -19.55
CA LYS A 166 6.59 -4.74 -20.46
C LYS A 166 7.79 -5.46 -19.85
N GLN A 167 8.54 -4.79 -18.97
CA GLN A 167 9.76 -5.32 -18.37
C GLN A 167 9.46 -6.16 -17.12
N PHE A 168 8.55 -5.69 -16.25
CA PHE A 168 8.37 -6.26 -14.91
C PHE A 168 6.95 -6.80 -14.65
N GLY A 169 5.99 -6.52 -15.52
CA GLY A 169 4.59 -6.92 -15.36
C GLY A 169 3.85 -6.12 -14.29
N SER A 170 2.83 -6.75 -13.68
CA SER A 170 2.08 -6.19 -12.57
C SER A 170 2.93 -6.12 -11.31
N VAL A 171 2.80 -5.02 -10.57
CA VAL A 171 3.38 -4.81 -9.24
C VAL A 171 2.77 -5.79 -8.25
N PHE A 172 1.51 -6.19 -8.44
CA PHE A 172 0.77 -6.99 -7.47
C PHE A 172 0.87 -8.50 -7.71
N ARG A 173 0.87 -8.96 -8.97
CA ARG A 173 0.86 -10.40 -9.26
C ARG A 173 1.77 -10.79 -10.43
N THR A 174 2.27 -12.02 -10.36
CA THR A 174 2.90 -12.72 -11.48
C THR A 174 2.14 -14.02 -11.71
N TYR A 175 1.36 -14.07 -12.80
CA TYR A 175 0.37 -15.11 -13.04
C TYR A 175 -0.57 -15.27 -11.84
N HIS A 176 -0.59 -16.46 -11.23
CA HIS A 176 -1.45 -16.77 -10.09
C HIS A 176 -0.85 -16.31 -8.76
N ASN A 177 0.45 -16.02 -8.72
CA ASN A 177 1.17 -15.76 -7.48
C ASN A 177 1.20 -14.27 -7.13
N PRO A 178 0.90 -13.89 -5.88
CA PRO A 178 1.17 -12.54 -5.40
C PRO A 178 2.68 -12.28 -5.42
N THR A 179 3.06 -11.08 -5.85
CA THR A 179 4.45 -10.61 -5.80
C THR A 179 4.92 -10.48 -4.35
N TYR A 180 6.24 -10.39 -4.17
CA TYR A 180 6.81 -10.08 -2.86
C TYR A 180 6.27 -8.78 -2.28
N PHE A 181 6.07 -7.75 -3.14
CA PHE A 181 5.43 -6.50 -2.77
C PHE A 181 4.02 -6.72 -2.20
N SER A 182 3.15 -7.46 -2.89
CA SER A 182 1.79 -7.73 -2.41
C SER A 182 1.76 -8.47 -1.09
N ARG A 183 2.60 -9.51 -0.94
CA ARG A 183 2.67 -10.28 0.30
C ARG A 183 3.06 -9.40 1.49
N ARG A 184 3.98 -8.47 1.28
CA ARG A 184 4.41 -7.50 2.31
C ARG A 184 3.34 -6.46 2.57
N LEU A 185 2.71 -5.92 1.53
CA LEU A 185 1.59 -4.98 1.64
C LEU A 185 0.46 -5.57 2.49
N PHE A 186 0.02 -6.80 2.18
CA PHE A 186 -1.04 -7.47 2.94
C PHE A 186 -0.66 -7.81 4.38
N ARG A 187 0.64 -7.86 4.70
CA ARG A 187 1.12 -8.13 6.06
C ARG A 187 1.21 -6.87 6.92
N PHE A 188 1.52 -5.73 6.30
CA PHE A 188 1.89 -4.50 7.03
C PHE A 188 0.96 -3.32 6.81
N ALA A 189 -0.06 -3.45 5.97
CA ALA A 189 -1.06 -2.42 5.78
C ALA A 189 -2.44 -3.02 6.10
N ASP A 190 -3.12 -2.44 7.10
CA ASP A 190 -4.52 -2.79 7.40
C ASP A 190 -5.44 -2.34 6.26
N ILE A 191 -5.14 -1.19 5.66
CA ILE A 191 -5.82 -0.66 4.48
C ILE A 191 -4.79 -0.17 3.46
N TYR A 192 -5.14 -0.21 2.17
CA TYR A 192 -4.33 0.40 1.13
C TYR A 192 -5.23 1.07 0.10
N THR A 193 -4.76 2.18 -0.47
CA THR A 193 -5.48 2.98 -1.45
C THR A 193 -4.51 3.63 -2.42
N SER A 194 -4.97 4.03 -3.60
CA SER A 194 -4.13 4.74 -4.56
C SER A 194 -3.90 6.21 -4.19
N ASN A 195 -4.83 6.80 -3.45
CA ASN A 195 -4.76 8.19 -3.02
C ASN A 195 -5.46 8.35 -1.67
N ILE A 196 -4.92 9.21 -0.81
CA ILE A 196 -5.51 9.51 0.50
C ILE A 196 -6.91 10.13 0.36
N ARG A 197 -7.17 10.87 -0.72
CA ARG A 197 -8.47 11.50 -1.02
C ARG A 197 -9.58 10.47 -1.19
N ASN A 198 -9.27 9.21 -1.50
CA ASN A 198 -10.29 8.17 -1.61
C ASN A 198 -11.01 7.93 -0.27
N LEU A 199 -10.40 8.31 0.86
CA LEU A 199 -11.01 8.24 2.19
C LEU A 199 -12.11 9.29 2.39
N LEU A 200 -12.14 10.37 1.59
CA LEU A 200 -13.21 11.38 1.65
C LEU A 200 -14.57 10.80 1.25
N ASN A 201 -14.59 9.64 0.58
CA ASN A 201 -15.82 8.93 0.24
C ASN A 201 -16.43 8.17 1.43
N TYR A 202 -15.79 8.23 2.61
CA TYR A 202 -16.20 7.52 3.82
C TYR A 202 -16.40 8.47 4.98
N SER A 203 -17.32 8.12 5.88
CA SER A 203 -17.50 8.83 7.16
C SER A 203 -16.29 8.61 8.07
N VAL A 204 -15.99 9.57 8.96
CA VAL A 204 -15.00 9.42 10.03
C VAL A 204 -15.34 8.31 11.03
N THR A 205 -16.60 7.85 11.06
CA THR A 205 -17.07 6.72 11.87
C THR A 205 -17.17 5.41 11.08
N HIS A 206 -16.70 5.39 9.83
CA HIS A 206 -16.79 4.21 8.98
C HIS A 206 -15.92 3.07 9.51
N THR A 207 -16.45 1.84 9.49
CA THR A 207 -15.73 0.62 9.87
C THR A 207 -15.47 -0.22 8.63
N PHE A 208 -14.19 -0.45 8.32
CA PHE A 208 -13.77 -1.32 7.23
C PHE A 208 -13.76 -2.79 7.67
N TYR A 209 -14.43 -3.65 6.92
CA TYR A 209 -14.46 -5.09 7.16
C TYR A 209 -13.65 -5.83 6.09
N PRO A 210 -12.60 -6.60 6.45
CA PRO A 210 -11.82 -7.35 5.48
C PRO A 210 -12.66 -8.50 4.91
N ARG A 211 -12.52 -8.74 3.60
CA ARG A 211 -13.11 -9.93 2.97
C ARG A 211 -12.29 -11.14 3.38
N ARG A 212 -12.94 -12.20 3.88
CA ARG A 212 -12.26 -13.45 4.21
C ARG A 212 -11.71 -14.09 2.93
N GLY A 213 -10.41 -14.42 2.95
CA GLY A 213 -9.83 -15.30 1.94
C GLY A 213 -10.42 -16.70 2.08
N VAL A 214 -10.64 -17.38 0.97
CA VAL A 214 -10.99 -18.81 0.97
C VAL A 214 -9.82 -19.60 1.55
N MET A 215 -10.09 -20.46 2.53
CA MET A 215 -9.13 -21.49 2.93
C MET A 215 -9.06 -22.56 1.83
N PRO A 216 -7.92 -23.26 1.68
CA PRO A 216 -7.78 -24.36 0.72
C PRO A 216 -8.90 -25.41 0.85
#